data_AF-A0A2T7QFJ7-F1
#
_entry.id   AF-A0A2T7QFJ7-F1
#
_cell.length_a   1.000
_cell.length_b   1.000
_cell.length_c   1.000
_cell.angle_alpha   90.00
_cell.angle_beta   90.00
_cell.angle_gamma   90.00
#
_symmetry.space_group_name_H-M   'P 1'
#
loop_
_entity.id
_entity.type
_entity.pdbx_description
1 polymer ?
#
loop_
_entity_poly.entity_id
_entity_poly.type
_entity_poly.pdbx_seq_one_letter_code
_entity_poly.pdbx_strand_id
1 'polypeptide(L)'
;MAEFLTTRETVAKIEDIIRNAQSTLVLISPYWQLSENWFVRISDAAKRNTPVTILIGKDSKPECVGNLLLLKNIAIKHLKNLHAKCYFNQDSMVISSMNMYEFSEKNREMGIYIRRDTDKQLFEVAKKEAEHFFQHATPLSSLQSEDSINFTAKIPSIGMYVKKDGVCIRCSNNLKYNPEKPLCTNCYNAWSKWKDGLYPEKYCHSCGKKADTSIAYPECYSCYKSNSKMIAG
;
A
#
# COMPACT_ATOMS: atom_id res chain seq x y z
N MET A 1 -14.26 22.80 21.60
CA MET A 1 -14.73 21.55 22.25
C MET A 1 -14.73 20.45 21.22
N ALA A 2 -14.36 19.24 21.64
CA ALA A 2 -14.39 18.07 20.78
C ALA A 2 -15.80 17.72 20.27
N GLU A 3 -15.87 17.17 19.06
CA GLU A 3 -17.12 16.81 18.37
C GLU A 3 -17.16 15.30 18.11
N PHE A 4 -18.30 14.65 18.35
CA PHE A 4 -18.50 13.25 17.97
C PHE A 4 -18.74 13.12 16.46
N LEU A 5 -18.19 12.07 15.86
CA LEU A 5 -18.31 11.76 14.45
C LEU A 5 -18.92 10.37 14.23
N THR A 6 -19.88 10.30 13.32
CA THR A 6 -20.32 9.06 12.66
C THR A 6 -19.30 8.59 11.61
N THR A 7 -19.53 7.42 10.99
CA THR A 7 -18.67 6.90 9.91
C THR A 7 -18.42 7.94 8.82
N ARG A 8 -19.48 8.55 8.27
CA ARG A 8 -19.36 9.48 7.14
C ARG A 8 -18.64 10.76 7.51
N GLU A 9 -18.92 11.30 8.70
CA GLU A 9 -18.26 12.49 9.22
C GLU A 9 -16.77 12.21 9.49
N THR A 10 -16.44 11.01 9.98
CA THR A 10 -15.05 10.57 10.17
C THR A 10 -14.28 10.59 8.85
N VAL A 11 -14.80 9.96 7.79
CA VAL A 11 -14.18 9.99 6.45
C VAL A 11 -13.96 11.43 5.97
N ALA A 12 -15.03 12.24 6.03
CA ALA A 12 -14.98 13.62 5.56
C ALA A 12 -13.96 14.47 6.34
N LYS A 13 -13.89 14.33 7.67
CA LYS A 13 -12.92 15.08 8.50
C LYS A 13 -11.48 14.62 8.27
N ILE A 14 -11.23 13.33 8.07
CA ILE A 14 -9.89 12.83 7.70
C ILE A 14 -9.48 13.40 6.34
N GLU A 15 -10.41 13.44 5.37
CA GLU A 15 -10.18 14.07 4.07
C GLU A 15 -9.83 15.55 4.20
N ASP A 16 -10.59 16.31 4.97
CA ASP A 16 -10.33 17.72 5.22
C ASP A 16 -8.98 17.94 5.92
N ILE A 17 -8.61 17.08 6.86
CA ILE A 17 -7.30 17.15 7.52
C ILE A 17 -6.17 17.02 6.50
N ILE A 18 -6.25 16.06 5.58
CA ILE A 18 -5.23 15.82 4.54
C ILE A 18 -5.20 17.00 3.54
N ARG A 19 -6.37 17.47 3.09
CA ARG A 19 -6.47 18.59 2.14
C ARG A 19 -5.92 19.89 2.71
N ASN A 20 -6.24 20.19 3.97
CA ASN A 20 -5.91 21.45 4.62
C ASN A 20 -4.58 21.41 5.37
N ALA A 21 -3.81 20.32 5.25
CA ALA A 21 -2.47 20.25 5.80
C ALA A 21 -1.55 21.26 5.10
N GLN A 22 -0.89 22.10 5.89
CA GLN A 22 0.01 23.16 5.41
C GLN A 22 1.42 23.01 5.98
N SER A 23 1.55 22.81 7.30
CA SER A 23 2.85 22.72 7.97
C SER A 23 3.18 21.34 8.51
N THR A 24 2.17 20.48 8.70
CA THR A 24 2.38 19.08 9.07
C THR A 24 1.17 18.24 8.69
N LEU A 25 1.41 16.99 8.30
CA LEU A 25 0.40 15.95 8.19
C LEU A 25 0.93 14.69 8.86
N VAL A 26 0.17 14.13 9.79
CA VAL A 26 0.51 12.88 10.48
C VAL A 26 -0.64 11.91 10.35
N LEU A 27 -0.33 10.71 9.87
CA LEU A 27 -1.30 9.65 9.63
C LEU A 27 -0.84 8.37 10.35
N ILE A 28 -1.60 7.96 11.35
CA ILE A 28 -1.30 6.80 12.19
C ILE A 28 -2.41 5.79 11.98
N SER A 29 -2.08 4.60 11.48
CA SER A 29 -3.03 3.50 11.32
C SER A 29 -2.28 2.17 11.27
N PRO A 30 -2.73 1.12 11.97
CA PRO A 30 -2.06 -0.18 11.96
C PRO A 30 -2.10 -0.86 10.58
N TYR A 31 -3.20 -0.65 9.85
CA TYR A 31 -3.46 -1.23 8.55
C TYR A 31 -3.64 -0.14 7.50
N TRP A 32 -3.02 -0.34 6.33
CA TRP A 32 -3.09 0.55 5.18
C TRP A 32 -3.54 -0.22 3.94
N GLN A 33 -4.65 0.21 3.35
CA GLN A 33 -5.05 -0.14 2.00
C GLN A 33 -5.52 1.14 1.32
N LEU A 34 -4.57 1.81 0.66
CA LEU A 34 -4.80 3.09 0.02
C LEU A 34 -5.71 2.92 -1.20
N SER A 35 -6.86 3.58 -1.16
CA SER A 35 -7.61 3.85 -2.40
C SER A 35 -6.85 4.86 -3.25
N GLU A 36 -7.16 4.91 -4.54
CA GLU A 36 -6.61 5.91 -5.45
C GLU A 36 -6.86 7.35 -4.95
N ASN A 37 -8.04 7.59 -4.38
CA ASN A 37 -8.43 8.89 -3.83
C ASN A 37 -7.54 9.32 -2.65
N TRP A 38 -7.30 8.43 -1.68
CA TRP A 38 -6.39 8.73 -0.55
C TRP A 38 -4.95 8.95 -1.03
N PHE A 39 -4.49 8.13 -1.97
CA PHE A 39 -3.15 8.25 -2.54
C PHE A 39 -2.93 9.62 -3.20
N VAL A 40 -3.87 10.07 -4.04
CA VAL A 40 -3.79 11.38 -4.70
C VAL A 40 -3.73 12.51 -3.68
N ARG A 41 -4.59 12.50 -2.66
CA ARG A 41 -4.65 13.56 -1.64
C ARG A 41 -3.39 13.67 -0.80
N ILE A 42 -2.87 12.52 -0.36
CA ILE A 42 -1.62 12.47 0.42
C ILE A 42 -0.45 12.93 -0.46
N SER A 43 -0.43 12.50 -1.72
CA SER A 43 0.60 12.91 -2.68
C SER A 43 0.56 14.42 -2.93
N ASP A 44 -0.62 15.01 -3.06
CA ASP A 44 -0.77 16.45 -3.27
C ASP A 44 -0.38 17.25 -2.03
N ALA A 45 -0.65 16.74 -0.82
CA ALA A 45 -0.12 17.33 0.42
C ALA A 45 1.41 17.35 0.43
N ALA A 46 2.04 16.22 0.09
CA ALA A 46 3.49 16.13 -0.01
C ALA A 46 4.09 17.08 -1.07
N LYS A 47 3.42 17.24 -2.23
CA LYS A 47 3.85 18.17 -3.30
C LYS A 47 3.78 19.64 -2.89
N ARG A 48 2.93 20.02 -1.93
CA ARG A 48 2.87 21.38 -1.36
C ARG A 48 4.00 21.69 -0.38
N ASN A 49 5.03 20.85 -0.29
CA ASN A 49 6.09 20.92 0.72
C ASN A 49 5.60 20.80 2.17
N THR A 50 4.40 20.24 2.38
CA THR A 50 3.95 19.86 3.72
C THR A 50 4.60 18.54 4.11
N PRO A 51 5.38 18.48 5.22
CA PRO A 51 5.93 17.22 5.70
C PRO A 51 4.82 16.25 6.09
N VAL A 52 4.82 15.06 5.49
CA VAL A 52 3.88 13.98 5.78
C VAL A 52 4.61 12.88 6.54
N THR A 53 4.12 12.52 7.71
CA THR A 53 4.62 11.38 8.49
C THR A 53 3.55 10.30 8.58
N ILE A 54 3.89 9.10 8.14
CA ILE A 54 3.01 7.93 8.15
C ILE A 54 3.56 6.92 9.15
N LEU A 55 2.71 6.46 10.07
CA LEU A 55 3.03 5.38 11.00
C LEU A 55 2.18 4.14 10.69
N ILE A 56 2.85 3.01 10.43
CA ILE A 56 2.22 1.73 10.08
C ILE A 56 2.51 0.63 11.12
N GLY A 57 1.65 -0.38 11.20
CA GLY A 57 1.76 -1.52 12.13
C GLY A 57 2.19 -2.84 11.49
N LYS A 58 2.26 -3.90 12.32
CA LYS A 58 2.91 -5.21 12.10
C LYS A 58 2.44 -6.01 10.88
N ASP A 59 1.26 -5.73 10.36
CA ASP A 59 0.66 -6.47 9.23
C ASP A 59 0.65 -5.67 7.92
N SER A 60 1.16 -4.44 7.94
CA SER A 60 1.28 -3.61 6.74
C SER A 60 2.59 -3.94 6.03
N LYS A 61 2.51 -4.67 4.91
CA LYS A 61 3.67 -4.86 4.02
C LYS A 61 4.10 -3.50 3.45
N PRO A 62 5.39 -3.28 3.12
CA PRO A 62 5.83 -2.05 2.45
C PRO A 62 5.05 -1.73 1.17
N GLU A 63 4.51 -2.75 0.52
CA GLU A 63 3.64 -2.65 -0.67
C GLU A 63 2.34 -1.89 -0.39
N CYS A 64 1.81 -1.94 0.84
CA CYS A 64 0.56 -1.28 1.27
C CYS A 64 0.63 0.25 1.25
N VAL A 65 1.82 0.81 1.43
CA VAL A 65 2.10 2.25 1.34
C VAL A 65 2.70 2.64 -0.02
N GLY A 66 2.96 1.66 -0.89
CA GLY A 66 3.18 1.79 -2.32
C GLY A 66 4.16 2.90 -2.73
N ASN A 67 3.75 3.68 -3.74
CA ASN A 67 4.53 4.77 -4.34
C ASN A 67 4.74 5.98 -3.41
N LEU A 68 4.09 6.06 -2.24
CA LEU A 68 4.30 7.16 -1.30
C LEU A 68 5.73 7.21 -0.78
N LEU A 69 6.41 6.05 -0.70
CA LEU A 69 7.83 5.94 -0.35
C LEU A 69 8.76 6.68 -1.32
N LEU A 70 8.32 6.95 -2.54
CA LEU A 70 9.11 7.63 -3.57
C LEU A 70 9.00 9.16 -3.48
N LEU A 71 8.08 9.68 -2.66
CA LEU A 71 7.82 11.12 -2.53
C LEU A 71 8.71 11.73 -1.44
N LYS A 72 9.48 12.76 -1.83
CA LYS A 72 10.52 13.37 -0.97
C LYS A 72 10.02 13.90 0.38
N ASN A 73 8.77 14.37 0.45
CA ASN A 73 8.20 14.96 1.66
C ASN A 73 7.37 13.97 2.49
N ILE A 74 7.54 12.67 2.26
CA ILE A 74 6.86 11.61 3.01
C ILE A 74 7.88 10.77 3.78
N ALA A 75 7.72 10.72 5.10
CA ALA A 75 8.44 9.81 5.98
C ALA A 75 7.51 8.69 6.42
N ILE A 76 7.90 7.44 6.17
CA ILE A 76 7.13 6.27 6.61
C ILE A 76 7.92 5.52 7.69
N LYS A 77 7.27 5.30 8.82
CA LYS A 77 7.80 4.59 9.98
C LYS A 77 6.90 3.40 10.32
N HIS A 78 7.50 2.37 10.90
CA HIS A 78 6.84 1.17 11.35
C HIS A 78 6.96 1.05 12.88
N LEU A 79 5.86 0.73 13.55
CA LEU A 79 5.83 0.45 14.99
C LEU A 79 5.20 -0.92 15.23
N LYS A 80 5.98 -1.82 15.85
CA LYS A 80 5.51 -3.15 16.24
C LYS A 80 4.38 -2.98 17.27
N ASN A 81 3.27 -3.68 17.05
CA ASN A 81 2.06 -3.64 17.88
C ASN A 81 1.31 -2.29 17.91
N LEU A 82 1.44 -1.47 16.85
CA LEU A 82 0.55 -0.34 16.66
C LEU A 82 -0.90 -0.83 16.51
N HIS A 83 -1.84 -0.19 17.20
CA HIS A 83 -3.28 -0.34 16.97
C HIS A 83 -4.04 0.99 16.98
N ALA A 84 -3.37 2.08 17.39
CA ALA A 84 -3.93 3.42 17.40
C ALA A 84 -4.27 3.88 15.98
N LYS A 85 -5.36 4.65 15.86
CA LYS A 85 -5.78 5.30 14.61
C LYS A 85 -6.00 6.76 14.91
N CYS A 86 -5.15 7.59 14.34
CA CYS A 86 -5.11 9.02 14.61
C CYS A 86 -4.60 9.75 13.39
N TYR A 87 -5.32 10.78 12.98
CA TYR A 87 -5.04 11.54 11.77
C TYR A 87 -5.08 13.01 12.13
N PHE A 88 -4.01 13.75 11.90
CA PHE A 88 -3.98 15.16 12.26
C PHE A 88 -3.06 15.99 11.38
N ASN A 89 -3.38 17.28 11.32
CA ASN A 89 -2.51 18.31 10.77
C ASN A 89 -2.23 19.36 11.85
N GLN A 90 -1.76 20.55 11.46
CA GLN A 90 -1.42 21.61 12.42
C GLN A 90 -2.61 22.18 13.22
N ASP A 91 -3.83 22.04 12.70
CA ASP A 91 -5.03 22.73 13.20
C ASP A 91 -6.06 21.78 13.82
N SER A 92 -6.09 20.52 13.38
CA SER A 92 -7.14 19.59 13.80
C SER A 92 -6.74 18.12 13.72
N MET A 93 -7.48 17.29 14.46
CA MET A 93 -7.21 15.88 14.70
C MET A 93 -8.51 15.07 14.67
N VAL A 94 -8.43 13.86 14.13
CA VAL A 94 -9.43 12.80 14.28
C VAL A 94 -8.78 11.62 14.98
N ILE A 95 -9.38 11.19 16.09
CA ILE A 95 -9.13 9.88 16.72
C ILE A 95 -10.35 9.02 16.45
N SER A 96 -10.16 7.81 15.91
CA SER A 96 -11.29 7.00 15.43
C SER A 96 -11.03 5.49 15.56
N SER A 97 -12.09 4.70 15.43
CA SER A 97 -12.02 3.26 15.20
C SER A 97 -11.66 2.88 13.76
N MET A 98 -11.75 3.83 12.81
CA MET A 98 -11.53 3.61 11.37
C MET A 98 -10.05 3.46 11.01
N ASN A 99 -9.72 2.41 10.23
CA ASN A 99 -8.40 2.26 9.58
C ASN A 99 -8.37 3.01 8.23
N MET A 100 -7.16 3.21 7.68
CA MET A 100 -6.97 3.75 6.33
C MET A 100 -7.25 2.70 5.23
N TYR A 101 -8.52 2.28 5.09
CA TYR A 101 -9.02 1.27 4.16
C TYR A 101 -10.16 1.81 3.30
N GLU A 102 -10.17 1.46 2.00
CA GLU A 102 -11.22 1.79 1.03
C GLU A 102 -12.61 1.23 1.36
N PHE A 103 -12.70 0.10 2.08
CA PHE A 103 -13.97 -0.56 2.39
C PHE A 103 -14.61 -0.15 3.72
N SER A 104 -14.00 0.78 4.46
CA SER A 104 -14.50 1.20 5.78
C SER A 104 -15.86 1.92 5.73
N GLU A 105 -16.28 2.42 4.57
CA GLU A 105 -17.62 3.01 4.40
C GLU A 105 -18.77 2.01 4.63
N LYS A 106 -18.50 0.71 4.48
CA LYS A 106 -19.46 -0.36 4.80
C LYS A 106 -19.48 -0.72 6.29
N ASN A 107 -18.50 -0.24 7.06
CA ASN A 107 -18.39 -0.47 8.49
C ASN A 107 -19.02 0.67 9.29
N ARG A 108 -19.53 0.35 10.48
CA ARG A 108 -19.96 1.36 11.44
C ARG A 108 -18.77 1.78 12.27
N GLU A 109 -18.33 3.02 12.07
CA GLU A 109 -17.17 3.61 12.71
C GLU A 109 -17.63 4.81 13.53
N MET A 110 -16.85 5.15 14.54
CA MET A 110 -17.03 6.36 15.32
C MET A 110 -15.70 7.08 15.48
N GLY A 111 -15.77 8.39 15.65
CA GLY A 111 -14.59 9.20 15.84
C GLY A 111 -14.88 10.39 16.74
N ILE A 112 -13.80 11.01 17.19
CA ILE A 112 -13.82 12.30 17.86
C ILE A 112 -12.97 13.24 17.02
N TYR A 113 -13.56 14.38 16.65
CA TYR A 113 -12.87 15.50 16.02
C TYR A 113 -12.45 16.51 17.07
N ILE A 114 -11.18 16.93 17.00
CA ILE A 114 -10.60 17.88 17.94
C ILE A 114 -9.98 19.00 17.11
N ARG A 115 -10.37 20.24 17.37
CA ARG A 115 -9.73 21.42 16.78
C ARG A 115 -8.86 22.13 17.80
N ARG A 116 -7.68 22.55 17.36
CA ARG A 116 -6.71 23.23 18.22
C ARG A 116 -7.18 24.60 18.70
N ASP A 117 -7.95 25.32 17.87
CA ASP A 117 -8.45 26.66 18.19
C ASP A 117 -9.60 26.65 19.21
N THR A 118 -10.42 25.61 19.20
CA THR A 118 -11.56 25.47 20.13
C THR A 118 -11.29 24.57 21.32
N ASP A 119 -10.26 23.72 21.27
CA ASP A 119 -9.90 22.76 22.33
C ASP A 119 -8.39 22.50 22.37
N LYS A 120 -7.62 23.58 22.57
CA LYS A 120 -6.16 23.56 22.52
C LYS A 120 -5.55 22.56 23.50
N GLN A 121 -6.07 22.50 24.73
CA GLN A 121 -5.51 21.64 25.78
C GLN A 121 -5.62 20.16 25.38
N LEU A 122 -6.81 19.71 24.95
CA LEU A 122 -7.00 18.33 24.52
C LEU A 122 -6.16 18.01 23.28
N PHE A 123 -6.12 18.94 22.31
CA PHE A 123 -5.33 18.77 21.10
C PHE A 123 -3.84 18.57 21.40
N GLU A 124 -3.23 19.41 22.24
CA GLU A 124 -1.80 19.31 22.55
C GLU A 124 -1.46 18.05 23.37
N VAL A 125 -2.33 17.64 24.30
CA VAL A 125 -2.13 16.40 25.07
C VAL A 125 -2.22 15.17 24.16
N ALA A 126 -3.26 15.08 23.33
CA ALA A 126 -3.44 13.98 22.40
C ALA A 126 -2.32 13.92 21.34
N LYS A 127 -1.90 15.09 20.83
CA LYS A 127 -0.79 15.20 19.89
C LYS A 127 0.51 14.72 20.52
N LYS A 128 0.81 15.12 21.75
CA LYS A 128 2.02 14.68 22.47
C LYS A 128 2.07 13.17 22.63
N GLU A 129 0.93 12.54 22.95
CA GLU A 129 0.84 11.07 23.05
C GLU A 129 1.05 10.39 21.68
N ALA A 130 0.38 10.89 20.63
CA ALA A 130 0.57 10.38 19.28
C ALA A 130 2.03 10.54 18.80
N GLU A 131 2.68 11.64 19.19
CA GLU A 131 4.09 11.90 18.88
C GLU A 131 5.05 10.94 19.62
N HIS A 132 4.67 10.47 20.81
CA HIS A 132 5.46 9.52 21.60
C HIS A 132 5.66 8.19 20.86
N PHE A 133 4.69 7.75 20.07
CA PHE A 133 4.81 6.52 19.25
C PHE A 133 6.03 6.53 18.32
N PHE A 134 6.42 7.71 17.84
CA PHE A 134 7.55 7.82 16.90
C PHE A 134 8.93 7.64 17.55
N GLN A 135 9.03 7.71 18.88
CA GLN A 135 10.28 7.44 19.61
C GLN A 135 10.68 5.97 19.54
N HIS A 136 9.70 5.08 19.36
CA HIS A 136 9.89 3.62 19.29
C HIS A 136 9.68 3.06 17.87
N ALA A 137 9.43 3.93 16.89
CA ALA A 137 9.15 3.53 15.51
C ALA A 137 10.43 3.48 14.67
N THR A 138 10.55 2.47 13.81
CA THR A 138 11.68 2.29 12.90
C THR A 138 11.36 2.86 11.51
N PRO A 139 12.29 3.57 10.86
CA PRO A 139 12.10 3.99 9.47
C PRO A 139 11.93 2.77 8.55
N LEU A 140 10.96 2.82 7.64
CA LEU A 140 10.71 1.71 6.71
C LEU A 140 11.84 1.52 5.69
N SER A 141 12.64 2.56 5.44
CA SER A 141 13.87 2.49 4.62
C SER A 141 14.95 1.58 5.22
N SER A 142 14.93 1.35 6.53
CA SER A 142 15.91 0.51 7.24
C SER A 142 15.59 -0.98 7.20
N LEU A 143 14.40 -1.38 6.72
CA LEU A 143 13.98 -2.79 6.67
C LEU A 143 14.38 -3.51 5.37
N GLN A 144 15.15 -2.85 4.48
CA GLN A 144 15.66 -3.44 3.24
C GLN A 144 17.00 -4.16 3.39
N SER A 145 17.63 -4.16 4.58
CA SER A 145 19.01 -4.67 4.76
C SER A 145 19.17 -6.02 5.45
N GLU A 146 18.10 -6.66 5.96
CA GLU A 146 18.26 -7.85 6.82
C GLU A 146 17.83 -9.21 6.24
N ASP A 147 17.48 -9.30 4.96
CA ASP A 147 17.27 -10.62 4.30
C ASP A 147 18.27 -10.86 3.16
N SER A 148 19.56 -10.78 3.51
CA SER A 148 20.66 -11.30 2.68
C SER A 148 20.94 -12.75 3.07
N ILE A 149 20.04 -13.69 2.72
CA ILE A 149 20.37 -15.12 2.80
C ILE A 149 21.24 -15.46 1.59
N ASN A 150 22.52 -15.70 1.87
CA ASN A 150 23.51 -16.28 0.97
C ASN A 150 22.95 -17.56 0.31
N PHE A 151 22.66 -17.50 -0.99
CA PHE A 151 22.64 -18.69 -1.85
C PHE A 151 23.80 -18.62 -2.83
N THR A 152 24.89 -19.25 -2.43
CA THR A 152 25.97 -19.67 -3.33
C THR A 152 25.46 -20.81 -4.20
N ALA A 153 25.12 -20.53 -5.46
CA ALA A 153 25.05 -21.56 -6.50
C ALA A 153 25.42 -20.98 -7.87
N LYS A 154 26.37 -21.68 -8.50
CA LYS A 154 27.10 -21.36 -9.74
C LYS A 154 26.20 -20.98 -10.92
N ILE A 155 26.65 -19.99 -11.68
CA ILE A 155 26.14 -19.63 -13.03
C ILE A 155 26.93 -20.45 -14.08
N PRO A 156 26.26 -21.07 -15.06
CA PRO A 156 26.88 -21.32 -16.36
C PRO A 156 26.39 -20.28 -17.38
N SER A 157 27.34 -19.65 -18.05
CA SER A 157 27.18 -18.77 -19.20
C SER A 157 27.07 -19.57 -20.49
N ILE A 158 26.00 -19.36 -21.28
CA ILE A 158 25.97 -19.52 -22.75
C ILE A 158 24.98 -18.48 -23.29
N GLY A 159 25.44 -17.64 -24.23
CA GLY A 159 24.57 -16.80 -25.04
C GLY A 159 24.02 -17.58 -26.24
N MET A 160 22.70 -17.52 -26.45
CA MET A 160 21.99 -17.75 -27.72
C MET A 160 20.49 -17.54 -27.47
N TYR A 161 19.78 -16.93 -28.43
CA TYR A 161 18.35 -16.57 -28.41
C TYR A 161 17.43 -17.57 -27.68
N VAL A 162 16.97 -17.24 -26.47
CA VAL A 162 16.09 -18.14 -25.68
C VAL A 162 14.63 -17.79 -25.94
N LYS A 163 13.90 -18.70 -26.61
CA LYS A 163 12.43 -18.75 -26.59
C LYS A 163 11.98 -18.75 -25.13
N LYS A 164 11.30 -17.70 -24.68
CA LYS A 164 10.69 -17.70 -23.35
C LYS A 164 9.56 -18.74 -23.36
N ASP A 165 9.74 -19.81 -22.62
CA ASP A 165 8.63 -20.67 -22.20
C ASP A 165 7.91 -19.96 -21.04
N GLY A 166 6.58 -20.02 -21.05
CA GLY A 166 5.71 -19.44 -20.02
C GLY A 166 4.99 -20.52 -19.24
N VAL A 167 4.23 -20.14 -18.21
CA VAL A 167 3.43 -21.11 -17.43
C VAL A 167 2.00 -20.64 -17.23
N CYS A 168 1.07 -21.57 -17.02
CA CYS A 168 -0.31 -21.26 -16.72
C CYS A 168 -0.41 -20.57 -15.35
N ILE A 169 -1.00 -19.38 -15.30
CA ILE A 169 -1.12 -18.59 -14.05
C ILE A 169 -2.02 -19.25 -12.99
N ARG A 170 -2.84 -20.23 -13.38
CA ARG A 170 -3.74 -20.96 -12.48
C ARG A 170 -3.17 -22.28 -11.95
N CYS A 171 -2.53 -23.06 -12.82
CA CYS A 171 -2.14 -24.44 -12.51
C CYS A 171 -0.65 -24.74 -12.69
N SER A 172 0.15 -23.74 -13.08
CA SER A 172 1.61 -23.85 -13.30
C SER A 172 2.08 -24.76 -14.44
N ASN A 173 1.17 -25.31 -15.28
CA ASN A 173 1.57 -26.10 -16.46
C ASN A 173 2.37 -25.25 -17.46
N ASN A 174 3.37 -25.84 -18.10
CA ASN A 174 4.17 -25.18 -19.13
C ASN A 174 3.33 -24.81 -20.37
N LEU A 175 3.58 -23.60 -20.87
CA LEU A 175 2.97 -22.98 -22.05
C LEU A 175 4.04 -22.28 -22.87
N LYS A 176 3.69 -21.85 -24.08
CA LYS A 176 4.47 -20.82 -24.76
C LYS A 176 4.23 -19.48 -24.06
N TYR A 177 5.28 -18.70 -23.82
CA TYR A 177 5.12 -17.37 -23.22
C TYR A 177 4.29 -16.46 -24.12
N ASN A 178 3.12 -16.07 -23.64
CA ASN A 178 2.23 -15.10 -24.24
C ASN A 178 1.35 -14.48 -23.12
N PRO A 179 1.67 -13.28 -22.63
CA PRO A 179 0.89 -12.57 -21.61
C PRO A 179 -0.58 -12.33 -22.00
N GLU A 180 -0.92 -12.29 -23.30
CA GLU A 180 -2.32 -12.17 -23.74
C GLU A 180 -3.10 -13.48 -23.60
N LYS A 181 -2.39 -14.62 -23.48
CA LYS A 181 -2.97 -15.96 -23.31
C LYS A 181 -2.29 -16.72 -22.16
N PRO A 182 -2.46 -16.26 -20.90
CA PRO A 182 -1.69 -16.76 -19.77
C PRO A 182 -2.24 -18.05 -19.14
N LEU A 183 -3.34 -18.60 -19.67
CA LEU A 183 -4.00 -19.83 -19.21
C LEU A 183 -3.87 -20.96 -20.24
N CYS A 184 -3.76 -22.21 -19.75
CA CYS A 184 -3.87 -23.39 -20.60
C CYS A 184 -5.33 -23.62 -21.04
N THR A 185 -5.55 -24.41 -22.10
CA THR A 185 -6.89 -24.68 -22.67
C THR A 185 -7.92 -25.09 -21.61
N ASN A 186 -7.55 -25.97 -20.68
CA ASN A 186 -8.45 -26.45 -19.63
C ASN A 186 -8.82 -25.34 -18.63
N CYS A 187 -7.83 -24.53 -18.19
CA CYS A 187 -8.08 -23.43 -17.25
C CYS A 187 -8.84 -22.28 -17.92
N TYR A 188 -8.56 -22.02 -19.20
CA TYR A 188 -9.27 -21.02 -19.99
C TYR A 188 -10.75 -21.39 -20.17
N ASN A 189 -11.07 -22.65 -20.47
CA ASN A 189 -12.46 -23.11 -20.61
C ASN A 189 -13.27 -22.98 -19.31
N ALA A 190 -12.63 -23.07 -18.15
CA ALA A 190 -13.27 -22.82 -16.85
C ALA A 190 -13.46 -21.32 -16.60
N TRP A 191 -12.46 -20.51 -16.92
CA TRP A 191 -12.50 -19.05 -16.77
C TRP A 191 -13.47 -18.37 -17.75
N SER A 192 -13.55 -18.84 -18.99
CA SER A 192 -14.32 -18.24 -20.09
C SER A 192 -15.84 -18.24 -19.87
N LYS A 193 -16.31 -18.98 -18.87
CA LYS A 193 -17.69 -18.96 -18.39
C LYS A 193 -18.04 -17.65 -17.67
N TRP A 194 -17.08 -17.07 -16.96
CA TRP A 194 -17.25 -15.87 -16.13
C TRP A 194 -16.53 -14.65 -16.70
N LYS A 195 -15.46 -14.86 -17.47
CA LYS A 195 -14.67 -13.84 -18.19
C LYS A 195 -14.18 -12.67 -17.33
N ASP A 196 -14.02 -12.89 -16.03
CA ASP A 196 -13.49 -11.89 -15.11
C ASP A 196 -11.98 -11.77 -15.26
N GLY A 197 -11.53 -10.74 -15.97
CA GLY A 197 -10.11 -10.49 -16.27
C GLY A 197 -9.25 -10.19 -15.04
N LEU A 198 -9.86 -9.81 -13.91
CA LEU A 198 -9.16 -9.51 -12.65
C LEU A 198 -9.26 -10.63 -11.63
N TYR A 199 -9.93 -11.74 -11.97
CA TYR A 199 -10.03 -12.89 -11.09
C TYR A 199 -8.63 -13.34 -10.63
N PRO A 200 -8.40 -13.48 -9.31
CA PRO A 200 -7.08 -13.76 -8.77
C PRO A 200 -6.63 -15.19 -9.10
N GLU A 201 -5.44 -15.26 -9.66
CA GLU A 201 -4.71 -16.45 -10.05
C GLU A 201 -3.40 -16.55 -9.24
N LYS A 202 -2.79 -17.73 -9.29
CA LYS A 202 -1.86 -18.17 -8.24
C LYS A 202 -0.39 -18.08 -8.63
N TYR A 203 -0.07 -17.92 -9.91
CA TYR A 203 1.29 -18.09 -10.42
C TYR A 203 1.64 -17.04 -11.47
N CYS A 204 2.90 -16.62 -11.49
CA CYS A 204 3.45 -15.75 -12.53
C CYS A 204 3.62 -16.50 -13.86
N HIS A 205 3.08 -15.95 -14.94
CA HIS A 205 3.20 -16.50 -16.30
C HIS A 205 4.64 -16.62 -16.79
N SER A 206 5.52 -15.78 -16.27
CA SER A 206 6.87 -15.56 -16.75
C SER A 206 7.93 -16.36 -16.01
N CYS A 207 7.79 -16.53 -14.69
CA CYS A 207 8.74 -17.29 -13.86
C CYS A 207 8.14 -18.49 -13.12
N GLY A 208 6.82 -18.70 -13.19
CA GLY A 208 6.12 -19.80 -12.54
C GLY A 208 6.07 -19.80 -11.02
N LYS A 209 6.66 -18.79 -10.37
CA LYS A 209 6.56 -18.61 -8.92
C LYS A 209 5.14 -18.22 -8.53
N LYS A 210 4.75 -18.58 -7.30
CA LYS A 210 3.50 -18.12 -6.71
C LYS A 210 3.47 -16.60 -6.68
N ALA A 211 2.40 -16.02 -7.21
CA ALA A 211 2.21 -14.59 -7.31
C ALA A 211 0.73 -14.30 -7.51
N ASP A 212 0.24 -13.23 -6.89
CA ASP A 212 -1.11 -12.73 -7.11
C ASP A 212 -1.16 -12.13 -8.50
N THR A 213 -1.78 -12.87 -9.40
CA THR A 213 -1.82 -12.59 -10.84
C THR A 213 -3.26 -12.64 -11.34
N SER A 214 -3.51 -12.19 -12.55
CA SER A 214 -4.82 -12.32 -13.21
C SER A 214 -4.62 -12.39 -14.72
N ILE A 215 -5.68 -12.55 -15.51
CA ILE A 215 -5.54 -12.47 -16.97
C ILE A 215 -5.08 -11.07 -17.40
N ALA A 216 -5.57 -10.03 -16.73
CA ALA A 216 -5.14 -8.65 -17.00
C ALA A 216 -3.68 -8.39 -16.55
N TYR A 217 -3.24 -9.06 -15.49
CA TYR A 217 -1.89 -8.92 -14.91
C TYR A 217 -1.24 -10.28 -14.67
N PRO A 218 -0.78 -10.97 -15.73
CA PRO A 218 -0.39 -12.37 -15.65
C PRO A 218 1.02 -12.58 -15.10
N GLU A 219 1.77 -11.52 -14.82
CA GLU A 219 3.15 -11.59 -14.38
C GLU A 219 3.33 -10.96 -13.00
N CYS A 220 4.23 -11.51 -12.20
CA CYS A 220 4.70 -10.82 -11.01
C CYS A 220 5.49 -9.56 -11.42
N TYR A 221 5.55 -8.59 -10.52
CA TYR A 221 6.16 -7.29 -10.79
C TYR A 221 7.60 -7.36 -11.29
N SER A 222 8.43 -8.27 -10.74
CA SER A 222 9.82 -8.43 -11.16
C SER A 222 9.94 -8.93 -12.61
N CYS A 223 9.08 -9.86 -13.01
CA CYS A 223 9.01 -10.35 -14.38
C CYS A 223 8.46 -9.30 -15.34
N TYR A 224 7.37 -8.63 -14.97
CA TYR A 224 6.79 -7.54 -15.76
C TYR A 224 7.82 -6.43 -16.02
N LYS A 225 8.54 -5.99 -14.98
CA LYS A 225 9.59 -4.97 -15.08
C LYS A 225 10.81 -5.41 -15.91
N SER A 226 11.14 -6.70 -15.85
CA SER A 226 12.25 -7.25 -16.66
C SER A 226 11.86 -7.36 -18.13
N ASN A 227 10.57 -7.64 -18.41
CA ASN A 227 10.06 -7.80 -19.76
C ASN A 227 9.72 -6.46 -20.43
N SER A 228 9.25 -5.46 -19.67
CA SER A 228 9.00 -4.11 -20.18
C SER A 228 10.28 -3.38 -20.58
N LYS A 229 11.41 -3.65 -19.89
CA LYS A 229 12.74 -3.16 -20.29
C LYS A 229 13.25 -3.74 -21.61
N MET A 230 12.74 -4.88 -22.07
CA MET A 230 13.15 -5.49 -23.36
C MET A 230 12.34 -4.98 -24.56
N ILE A 231 11.27 -4.23 -24.34
CA ILE A 231 10.41 -3.66 -25.40
C ILE A 231 10.77 -2.18 -25.67
N ALA A 232 11.40 -1.52 -24.70
CA ALA A 232 11.84 -0.13 -24.79
C ALA A 232 13.32 0.02 -25.22
N GLY A 233 13.91 -1.03 -25.79
CA GLY A 233 15.27 -1.05 -26.33
C GLY A 233 15.28 -1.45 -27.80
#